data_AF-A0A6J4N1K9-F1
#
_entry.id   AF-A0A6J4N1K9-F1
#
_cell.length_a   1.000
_cell.length_b   1.000
_cell.length_c   1.000
_cell.angle_alpha   90.00
_cell.angle_beta   90.00
_cell.angle_gamma   90.00
#
_symmetry.space_group_name_H-M   'P 1'
#
loop_
_entity.id
_entity.type
_entity.pdbx_description
1 polymer ?
#
loop_
_entity_poly.entity_id
_entity_poly.type
_entity_poly.pdbx_seq_one_letter_code
_entity_poly.pdbx_strand_id
1 'polypeptide(L)' 'MAVLEEAGRELDSDDLFAALEARLVDDLLEGDRQLTPEGELRWRYAARRARQSLISDGTMSKGTPGVWSLR' A
#
# COMPACT_ATOMS: atom_id res chain seq x y z
N MET A 1 3.04 -0.34 7.98
CA MET A 1 2.45 0.36 9.14
C MET A 1 3.09 1.71 9.38
N ALA A 2 4.42 1.83 9.48
CA ALA A 2 5.13 3.10 9.74
C ALA A 2 4.67 4.29 8.89
N VAL A 3 4.49 4.11 7.57
CA VAL A 3 3.97 5.16 6.67
C VAL A 3 2.65 5.76 7.16
N LEU A 4 1.70 4.93 7.56
CA LEU A 4 0.40 5.39 8.03
C LEU A 4 0.49 6.01 9.43
N GLU A 5 1.29 5.44 10.34
CA GLU A 5 1.49 6.03 11.68
C GLU A 5 2.07 7.46 11.60
N GLU A 6 3.08 7.66 10.75
CA GLU A 6 3.69 8.99 10.53
C GLU A 6 2.73 9.98 9.87
N ALA A 7 1.78 9.50 9.09
CA ALA A 7 0.76 10.30 8.42
C ALA A 7 -0.45 10.65 9.28
N GLY A 8 -0.46 10.31 10.57
CA GLY A 8 -1.64 10.52 11.42
C GLY A 8 -2.73 9.47 11.21
N ARG A 9 -2.33 8.25 10.83
CA ARG A 9 -3.11 7.01 10.69
C ARG A 9 -3.99 6.89 9.46
N GLU A 10 -4.02 7.88 8.59
CA GLU A 10 -4.81 7.86 7.36
C GLU A 10 -4.06 8.50 6.20
N LEU A 11 -4.22 7.94 5.00
CA LEU A 11 -3.69 8.51 3.77
C LEU A 11 -4.49 8.03 2.56
N ASP A 12 -4.61 8.84 1.52
CA ASP A 12 -5.13 8.36 0.24
C ASP A 12 -4.13 7.41 -0.44
N SER A 13 -4.64 6.65 -1.41
CA SER A 13 -3.86 5.59 -2.04
C SER A 13 -2.68 6.11 -2.84
N ASP A 14 -2.82 7.26 -3.52
CA ASP A 14 -1.77 7.76 -4.38
C ASP A 14 -0.59 8.26 -3.53
N ASP A 15 -0.89 9.03 -2.48
CA ASP A 15 0.11 9.46 -1.51
C ASP A 15 0.73 8.26 -0.79
N LEU A 16 -0.05 7.18 -0.56
CA LEU A 16 0.44 6.03 0.20
C LEU A 16 1.43 5.25 -0.65
N PHE A 17 1.10 5.05 -1.92
CA PHE A 17 2.00 4.41 -2.85
C PHE A 17 3.27 5.23 -3.02
N ALA A 18 3.19 6.56 -3.15
CA ALA A 18 4.38 7.40 -3.21
C ALA A 18 5.27 7.24 -1.96
N ALA A 19 4.67 7.26 -0.76
CA ALA A 19 5.42 7.13 0.50
C ALA A 19 5.99 5.72 0.74
N LEU A 20 5.31 4.66 0.26
CA LEU A 20 5.83 3.29 0.27
C LEU A 20 6.96 3.12 -0.73
N GLU A 21 6.79 3.62 -1.94
CA GLU A 21 7.81 3.55 -2.99
C GLU A 21 9.09 4.25 -2.56
N ALA A 22 9.00 5.45 -1.99
CA ALA A 22 10.17 6.18 -1.47
C ALA A 22 10.94 5.40 -0.40
N ARG A 23 10.28 4.54 0.39
CA ARG A 23 10.92 3.71 1.42
C ARG A 23 11.46 2.40 0.90
N LEU A 24 10.80 1.82 -0.10
CA LEU A 24 11.12 0.50 -0.63
C LEU A 24 11.99 0.58 -1.89
N VAL A 25 12.27 1.78 -2.41
CA VAL A 25 12.92 1.97 -3.72
C VAL A 25 14.21 1.17 -3.87
N ASP A 26 15.00 1.05 -2.80
CA ASP A 26 16.26 0.32 -2.79
C ASP A 26 16.09 -1.20 -2.60
N ASP A 27 14.94 -1.64 -2.08
CA ASP A 27 14.62 -3.05 -1.80
C ASP A 27 13.78 -3.70 -2.91
N LEU A 28 13.07 -2.91 -3.72
CA LEU A 28 12.25 -3.42 -4.82
C LEU A 28 13.16 -4.12 -5.84
N LEU A 29 12.74 -5.31 -6.28
CA LEU A 29 13.40 -6.04 -7.36
C LEU A 29 12.91 -5.53 -8.72
N GLU A 30 13.60 -5.90 -9.80
CA GLU A 30 13.15 -5.54 -11.16
C GLU A 30 11.74 -6.05 -11.43
N GLY A 31 11.44 -7.29 -11.01
CA GLY A 31 10.13 -7.90 -11.17
C GLY A 31 8.99 -7.16 -10.48
N ASP A 32 9.28 -6.47 -9.37
CA ASP A 32 8.30 -5.68 -8.63
C ASP A 32 7.86 -4.41 -9.38
N ARG A 33 8.76 -3.88 -10.22
CA ARG A 33 8.54 -2.71 -11.08
C ARG A 33 7.89 -3.06 -12.41
N GLN A 34 7.67 -4.33 -12.71
CA GLN A 34 6.96 -4.76 -13.91
C GLN A 34 5.44 -4.60 -13.74
N LEU A 35 4.75 -4.45 -14.87
CA LEU A 35 3.29 -4.41 -14.90
C LEU A 35 2.69 -5.82 -14.81
N THR A 36 1.53 -5.93 -14.15
CA THR A 36 0.62 -7.07 -14.29
C THR A 36 -0.03 -7.04 -15.69
N PRO A 37 -0.68 -8.12 -16.13
CA PRO A 37 -1.45 -8.12 -17.38
C PRO A 37 -2.51 -7.02 -17.46
N GLU A 38 -3.03 -6.56 -16.32
CA GLU A 38 -4.03 -5.50 -16.19
C GLU A 38 -3.42 -4.08 -16.21
N GLY A 39 -2.09 -3.96 -16.29
CA GLY A 39 -1.39 -2.67 -16.39
C GLY A 39 -1.06 -2.00 -15.05
N GLU A 40 -1.14 -2.72 -13.93
CA GLU A 40 -0.75 -2.21 -12.60
C GLU A 40 0.69 -2.62 -12.26
N LEU A 41 1.47 -1.79 -11.56
CA LEU A 41 2.76 -2.23 -11.00
C LEU A 41 2.57 -3.40 -10.03
N ARG A 42 3.36 -4.45 -10.18
CA ARG A 42 3.27 -5.67 -9.36
C ARG A 42 3.40 -5.40 -7.86
N TRP A 43 4.28 -4.49 -7.45
CA TRP A 43 4.41 -4.16 -6.03
C TRP A 43 3.17 -3.45 -5.47
N ARG A 44 2.50 -2.61 -6.27
CA ARG A 44 1.23 -1.95 -5.87
C ARG A 44 0.11 -2.98 -5.75
N TYR A 45 0.08 -3.96 -6.65
CA TYR A 45 -0.85 -5.07 -6.57
C TYR A 45 -0.63 -5.88 -5.28
N ALA A 46 0.63 -6.22 -4.98
CA ALA A 46 1.00 -6.91 -3.75
C ALA A 46 0.61 -6.12 -2.49
N ALA A 47 0.85 -4.80 -2.48
CA ALA A 47 0.44 -3.93 -1.38
C ALA A 47 -1.09 -3.94 -1.18
N ARG A 48 -1.88 -3.88 -2.26
CA ARG A 48 -3.35 -4.01 -2.19
C ARG A 48 -3.79 -5.34 -1.59
N ARG A 49 -3.11 -6.44 -1.94
CA ARG A 49 -3.36 -7.77 -1.35
C ARG A 49 -3.01 -7.79 0.13
N ALA A 50 -1.87 -7.20 0.52
CA ALA A 50 -1.49 -7.06 1.92
C ALA A 50 -2.51 -6.25 2.74
N ARG A 51 -3.07 -5.18 2.17
CA ARG A 51 -4.17 -4.41 2.79
C ARG A 51 -5.37 -5.30 3.13
N GLN A 52 -5.76 -6.21 2.24
CA GLN A 52 -6.91 -7.09 2.49
C GLN A 52 -6.65 -8.00 3.70
N SER A 53 -5.43 -8.51 3.84
CA SER A 53 -5.03 -9.27 5.03
C SER A 53 -5.08 -8.40 6.30
N LEU A 54 -4.55 -7.18 6.26
CA LEU A 54 -4.57 -6.24 7.39
C LEU A 54 -5.98 -5.76 7.77
N ILE A 55 -6.92 -5.73 6.84
CA ILE A 55 -8.33 -5.47 7.15
C ILE A 55 -8.95 -6.69 7.80
N SER A 56 -8.65 -7.88 7.29
CA SER A 56 -9.17 -9.14 7.82
C SER A 56 -8.69 -9.42 9.24
N ASP A 57 -7.47 -9.03 9.58
CA ASP A 57 -6.91 -9.20 10.93
C ASP A 57 -7.28 -8.05 11.90
N GLY A 58 -7.96 -7.01 11.41
CA GLY A 58 -8.44 -5.88 12.20
C GLY A 58 -7.42 -4.76 12.44
N THR A 59 -6.22 -4.86 11.89
CA THR A 59 -5.17 -3.83 11.96
C THR A 59 -5.56 -2.57 11.18
N MET A 60 -6.23 -2.74 10.05
CA MET A 60 -6.69 -1.66 9.17
C MET A 60 -8.21 -1.59 9.09
N SER A 61 -8.71 -0.38 8.85
CA SER A 61 -10.12 -0.16 8.55
C SER A 61 -10.44 -0.47 7.09
N LYS A 62 -11.64 -1.02 6.84
CA LYS A 62 -12.18 -1.13 5.48
C LYS A 62 -12.37 0.26 4.85
N GLY A 63 -12.70 1.25 5.68
CA GLY A 63 -12.68 2.68 5.39
C GLY A 63 -13.43 3.11 4.12
N THR A 64 -13.08 4.31 3.65
CA THR A 64 -13.53 4.89 2.39
C THR A 64 -12.72 4.30 1.22
N PRO A 65 -13.33 4.03 0.04
CA PRO A 65 -12.59 3.64 -1.15
C PRO A 65 -11.48 4.64 -1.47
N GLY A 66 -10.29 4.13 -1.80
CA GLY A 66 -9.13 4.97 -2.09
C GLY A 66 -8.38 5.47 -0.84
N VAL A 67 -8.88 5.23 0.36
CA VAL A 67 -8.25 5.65 1.62
C VAL A 67 -7.75 4.45 2.41
N TRP A 68 -6.56 4.57 2.98
CA TRP A 68 -5.94 3.56 3.84
C TRP A 68 -5.84 4.13 5.23
N SER A 69 -6.43 3.43 6.20
CA SER A 69 -6.37 3.86 7.59
C SER A 69 -6.13 2.71 8.55
N LEU A 70 -5.37 3.00 9.60
CA LEU A 70 -5.17 2.11 10.73
C LEU A 70 -6.38 2.18 11.66
N ARG A 71 -6.60 1.10 12.40
CA ARG A 71 -7.62 1.07 13.46
C ARG A 71 -7.14 1.76 14.74
#